data_AF-A0A6M2BQ05-F1
#
_entry.id   AF-A0A6M2BQ05-F1
#
_cell.length_a   1.000
_cell.length_b   1.000
_cell.length_c   1.000
_cell.angle_alpha   90.00
_cell.angle_beta   90.00
_cell.angle_gamma   90.00
#
_symmetry.space_group_name_H-M   'P 1'
#
loop_
_entity.id
_entity.type
_entity.pdbx_description
1 polymer ?
#
loop_
_entity_poly.entity_id
_entity_poly.type
_entity_poly.pdbx_seq_one_letter_code
_entity_poly.pdbx_strand_id
1 'polypeptide(L)'
;MKLRSEQLRILENAAVAYDAWLHASRQADEHAHRLEWKRIDGVEYLYRHFGRSGAQSLGRRNAETEALKHAQDIARPQIDRALAELRERLGLIAAEYRAHRLPRVHPILGKICREADRRALLGTSLLVVGTNAMPVYEFEAQDRFAIGLETTEDCDFAWCRQAQMTVAGGGATPFYSLLKSVDSTFTPNYEKPFQARNAGAYEVELLLAPSLKAHFPASEPIRPIPLPEQEWLLRGRSLAHVVFDMNNQPVRLVVPDPRWMALHKLWLSEKPERNRNKKPKDGEQGRRLLLAIQESMPHLPFDDEFVREVPDELQRYLP
;
A
#
# COMPACT_ATOMS: atom_id res chain seq x y z
N MET A 1 12.12 21.08 -8.85
CA MET A 1 11.17 22.12 -9.34
C MET A 1 9.94 22.12 -8.44
N LYS A 2 9.66 23.24 -7.75
CA LYS A 2 8.54 23.36 -6.80
C LYS A 2 7.19 23.08 -7.45
N LEU A 3 6.30 22.45 -6.69
CA LEU A 3 4.91 22.27 -7.08
C LEU A 3 4.16 23.60 -7.10
N ARG A 4 3.26 23.77 -8.06
CA ARG A 4 2.38 24.93 -8.19
C ARG A 4 1.12 24.73 -7.38
N SER A 5 0.44 25.80 -6.99
CA SER A 5 -0.81 25.75 -6.21
C SER A 5 -1.87 24.82 -6.82
N GLU A 6 -1.97 24.80 -8.15
CA GLU A 6 -2.89 23.91 -8.87
C GLU A 6 -2.53 22.43 -8.70
N GLN A 7 -1.24 22.10 -8.68
CA GLN A 7 -0.79 20.73 -8.40
C GLN A 7 -1.13 20.32 -6.98
N LEU A 8 -0.94 21.21 -5.99
CA LEU A 8 -1.29 20.94 -4.60
C LEU A 8 -2.80 20.70 -4.43
N ARG A 9 -3.63 21.54 -5.07
CA ARG A 9 -5.09 21.37 -5.10
C ARG A 9 -5.53 20.02 -5.66
N ILE A 10 -4.88 19.55 -6.74
CA ILE A 10 -5.14 18.22 -7.32
C ILE A 10 -4.81 17.11 -6.32
N LEU A 11 -3.70 17.22 -5.59
CA LEU A 11 -3.30 16.23 -4.58
C LEU A 11 -4.28 16.16 -3.41
N GLU A 12 -4.73 17.31 -2.90
CA GLU A 12 -5.74 17.38 -1.85
C GLU A 12 -7.07 16.77 -2.30
N ASN A 13 -7.52 17.11 -3.51
CA ASN A 13 -8.74 16.54 -4.10
C ASN A 13 -8.63 15.03 -4.27
N ALA A 14 -7.46 14.53 -4.71
CA ALA A 14 -7.20 13.11 -4.87
C ALA A 14 -7.25 12.39 -3.51
N ALA A 15 -6.65 12.96 -2.46
CA ALA A 15 -6.67 12.40 -1.12
C ALA A 15 -8.09 12.26 -0.58
N VAL A 16 -8.90 13.33 -0.64
CA VAL A 16 -10.30 13.33 -0.16
C VAL A 16 -11.15 12.35 -0.96
N ALA A 17 -11.04 12.35 -2.29
CA ALA A 17 -11.84 11.46 -3.13
C ALA A 17 -11.44 9.98 -2.95
N TYR A 18 -10.15 9.70 -2.76
CA TYR A 18 -9.67 8.34 -2.51
C TYR A 18 -10.11 7.81 -1.15
N ASP A 19 -10.07 8.63 -0.10
CA ASP A 19 -10.50 8.19 1.24
C ASP A 19 -11.99 7.84 1.27
N ALA A 20 -12.83 8.66 0.62
CA ALA A 20 -14.24 8.35 0.40
C ALA A 20 -14.44 7.05 -0.42
N TRP A 21 -13.63 6.85 -1.48
CA TRP A 21 -13.67 5.63 -2.28
C TRP A 21 -13.24 4.40 -1.48
N LEU A 22 -12.22 4.50 -0.63
CA LEU A 22 -11.73 3.41 0.20
C LEU A 22 -12.77 3.01 1.24
N HIS A 23 -13.43 3.98 1.87
CA HIS A 23 -14.52 3.74 2.81
C HIS A 23 -15.70 3.01 2.13
N ALA A 24 -16.21 3.56 1.03
CA ALA A 24 -17.29 2.94 0.26
C ALA A 24 -16.89 1.55 -0.29
N SER A 25 -15.62 1.38 -0.65
CA SER A 25 -15.05 0.11 -1.13
C SER A 25 -15.07 -0.98 -0.06
N ARG A 26 -14.68 -0.66 1.18
CA ARG A 26 -14.71 -1.59 2.30
C ARG A 26 -16.15 -1.93 2.70
N GLN A 27 -17.05 -0.94 2.70
CA GLN A 27 -18.48 -1.20 2.88
C GLN A 27 -19.02 -2.15 1.80
N ALA A 28 -18.63 -1.97 0.54
CA ALA A 28 -19.03 -2.88 -0.53
C ALA A 28 -18.54 -4.31 -0.29
N ASP A 29 -17.35 -4.52 0.27
CA ASP A 29 -16.84 -5.84 0.66
C ASP A 29 -17.67 -6.45 1.79
N GLU A 30 -17.99 -5.68 2.83
CA GLU A 30 -18.85 -6.12 3.95
C GLU A 30 -20.24 -6.53 3.46
N HIS A 31 -20.78 -5.77 2.50
CA HIS A 31 -22.08 -6.01 1.88
C HIS A 31 -22.02 -6.90 0.64
N ALA A 32 -20.89 -7.51 0.29
CA ALA A 32 -20.73 -8.28 -0.95
C ALA A 32 -21.66 -9.50 -1.02
N HIS A 33 -21.98 -10.08 0.12
CA HIS A 33 -22.86 -11.23 0.26
C HIS A 33 -24.32 -10.90 -0.10
N ARG A 34 -25.04 -11.87 -0.65
CA ARG A 34 -26.48 -11.74 -0.93
C ARG A 34 -27.29 -12.35 0.20
N LEU A 35 -28.31 -11.63 0.66
CA LEU A 35 -29.31 -12.17 1.58
C LEU A 35 -30.56 -12.58 0.79
N GLU A 36 -31.12 -13.75 1.08
CA GLU A 36 -32.29 -14.30 0.38
C GLU A 36 -33.20 -15.07 1.34
N TRP A 37 -34.51 -14.88 1.22
CA TRP A 37 -35.49 -15.67 1.96
C TRP A 37 -35.73 -16.99 1.25
N LYS A 38 -35.60 -18.11 1.98
CA LYS A 38 -35.87 -19.45 1.47
C LYS A 38 -36.93 -20.12 2.34
N ARG A 39 -37.93 -20.73 1.70
CA ARG A 39 -38.97 -21.49 2.39
C ARG A 39 -38.61 -22.99 2.45
N ILE A 40 -38.67 -23.57 3.63
CA ILE A 40 -38.42 -24.99 3.91
C ILE A 40 -39.52 -25.46 4.87
N ASP A 41 -40.29 -26.47 4.46
CA ASP A 41 -41.40 -27.05 5.24
C ASP A 41 -42.36 -25.99 5.82
N GLY A 42 -42.73 -25.01 4.99
CA GLY A 42 -43.64 -23.91 5.34
C GLY A 42 -43.00 -22.75 6.11
N VAL A 43 -41.80 -22.92 6.65
CA VAL A 43 -41.07 -21.91 7.42
C VAL A 43 -40.09 -21.16 6.54
N GLU A 44 -40.03 -19.83 6.66
CA GLU A 44 -39.05 -18.99 5.96
C GLU A 44 -37.79 -18.80 6.79
N TYR A 45 -36.63 -18.92 6.13
CA TYR A 45 -35.31 -18.72 6.69
C TYR A 45 -34.53 -17.72 5.86
N LEU A 46 -33.78 -16.86 6.52
CA LEU A 46 -32.86 -15.96 5.83
C LEU A 46 -31.57 -16.71 5.54
N TYR A 47 -31.09 -16.66 4.30
CA TYR A 47 -29.83 -17.23 3.89
C TYR A 47 -28.85 -16.14 3.45
N ARG A 48 -27.60 -16.28 3.89
CA ARG A 48 -26.45 -15.52 3.42
C ARG A 48 -25.70 -16.33 2.38
N HIS A 49 -25.59 -15.81 1.17
CA HIS A 49 -24.90 -16.44 0.05
C HIS A 49 -23.52 -15.82 -0.17
N PHE A 50 -22.51 -16.67 -0.25
CA PHE A 50 -21.10 -16.29 -0.45
C PHE A 50 -20.64 -16.63 -1.88
N GLY A 51 -21.46 -16.31 -2.89
CA GLY A 51 -21.18 -16.67 -4.29
C GLY A 51 -21.08 -18.18 -4.49
N ARG A 52 -19.95 -18.66 -5.03
CA ARG A 52 -19.71 -20.10 -5.28
C ARG A 52 -19.42 -20.91 -4.02
N SER A 53 -19.18 -20.26 -2.88
CA SER A 53 -18.74 -20.92 -1.62
C SER A 53 -19.91 -21.43 -0.76
N GLY A 54 -21.13 -21.41 -1.28
CA GLY A 54 -22.32 -21.92 -0.61
C GLY A 54 -23.17 -20.86 0.09
N ALA A 55 -24.13 -21.32 0.88
CA ALA A 55 -25.08 -20.48 1.61
C ALA A 55 -25.18 -20.93 3.07
N GLN A 56 -25.24 -19.96 3.98
CA GLN A 56 -25.42 -20.17 5.41
C GLN A 56 -26.79 -19.65 5.83
N SER A 57 -27.55 -20.44 6.59
CA SER A 57 -28.78 -19.93 7.19
C SER A 57 -28.44 -18.98 8.35
N LEU A 58 -29.08 -17.81 8.37
CA LEU A 58 -29.04 -16.83 9.45
C LEU A 58 -30.21 -17.02 10.44
N GLY A 59 -31.05 -18.04 10.23
CA GLY A 59 -32.18 -18.35 11.10
C GLY A 59 -33.55 -18.09 10.46
N ARG A 60 -34.59 -18.37 11.25
CA ARG A 60 -36.01 -18.22 10.86
C ARG A 60 -36.37 -16.74 10.74
N ARG A 61 -37.36 -16.46 9.90
CA ARG A 61 -37.95 -15.13 9.77
C ARG A 61 -38.50 -14.64 11.12
N ASN A 62 -37.93 -13.54 11.59
CA ASN A 62 -38.29 -12.81 12.80
C ASN A 62 -37.88 -11.33 12.61
N ALA A 63 -38.19 -10.47 13.59
CA ALA A 63 -37.90 -9.04 13.49
C ALA A 63 -36.41 -8.74 13.24
N GLU A 64 -35.50 -9.54 13.80
CA GLU A 64 -34.04 -9.35 13.65
C GLU A 64 -33.58 -9.67 12.22
N THR A 65 -33.98 -10.83 11.68
CA THR A 65 -33.61 -11.24 10.31
C THR A 65 -34.28 -10.39 9.24
N GLU A 66 -35.50 -9.90 9.48
CA GLU A 66 -36.14 -8.89 8.63
C GLU A 66 -35.39 -7.57 8.62
N ALA A 67 -34.96 -7.07 9.79
CA ALA A 67 -34.15 -5.86 9.89
C ALA A 67 -32.81 -6.00 9.15
N LEU A 68 -32.13 -7.15 9.28
CA LEU A 68 -30.88 -7.43 8.56
C LEU A 68 -31.07 -7.41 7.04
N LYS A 69 -32.11 -8.08 6.52
CA LYS A 69 -32.41 -8.07 5.08
C LYS A 69 -32.75 -6.66 4.58
N HIS A 70 -33.57 -5.93 5.31
CA HIS A 70 -33.98 -4.57 4.95
C HIS A 70 -32.79 -3.59 4.95
N ALA A 71 -31.92 -3.66 5.96
CA ALA A 71 -30.70 -2.86 6.01
C ALA A 71 -29.78 -3.15 4.80
N GLN A 72 -29.61 -4.42 4.44
CA GLN A 72 -28.84 -4.83 3.26
C GLN A 72 -29.42 -4.28 1.96
N ASP A 73 -30.74 -4.37 1.78
CA ASP A 73 -31.45 -3.94 0.57
C ASP A 73 -31.38 -2.42 0.36
N ILE A 74 -31.31 -1.64 1.45
CA ILE A 74 -31.12 -0.19 1.41
C ILE A 74 -29.66 0.17 1.17
N ALA A 75 -28.73 -0.44 1.91
CA ALA A 75 -27.32 -0.07 1.88
C ALA A 75 -26.68 -0.37 0.51
N ARG A 76 -26.99 -1.53 -0.09
CA ARG A 76 -26.27 -1.99 -1.29
C ARG A 76 -26.42 -1.04 -2.49
N PRO A 77 -27.62 -0.60 -2.90
CA PRO A 77 -27.76 0.37 -3.99
C PRO A 77 -27.12 1.73 -3.70
N GLN A 78 -27.12 2.16 -2.43
CA GLN A 78 -26.48 3.43 -2.02
C GLN A 78 -24.96 3.35 -2.16
N ILE A 79 -24.36 2.24 -1.72
CA ILE A 79 -22.92 1.98 -1.85
C ILE A 79 -22.53 1.89 -3.33
N ASP A 80 -23.29 1.14 -4.14
CA ASP A 80 -23.02 0.99 -5.58
C ASP A 80 -23.08 2.35 -6.31
N ARG A 81 -24.07 3.19 -5.96
CA ARG A 81 -24.18 4.56 -6.48
C ARG A 81 -23.01 5.44 -6.05
N ALA A 82 -22.65 5.43 -4.77
CA ALA A 82 -21.53 6.21 -4.25
C ALA A 82 -20.21 5.83 -4.94
N LEU A 83 -19.96 4.52 -5.14
CA LEU A 83 -18.79 4.04 -5.87
C LEU A 83 -18.77 4.49 -7.34
N ALA A 84 -19.92 4.50 -8.02
CA ALA A 84 -20.01 4.99 -9.40
C ALA A 84 -19.69 6.50 -9.48
N GLU A 85 -20.28 7.31 -8.60
CA GLU A 85 -20.03 8.76 -8.54
C GLU A 85 -18.56 9.08 -8.20
N LEU A 86 -17.97 8.34 -7.24
CA LEU A 86 -16.56 8.49 -6.88
C LEU A 86 -15.62 8.07 -8.00
N ARG A 87 -15.96 7.03 -8.77
CA ARG A 87 -15.18 6.60 -9.93
C ARG A 87 -15.10 7.69 -11.00
N GLU A 88 -16.22 8.35 -11.30
CA GLU A 88 -16.24 9.46 -12.25
C GLU A 88 -15.41 10.65 -11.73
N ARG A 89 -15.58 11.02 -10.46
CA ARG A 89 -14.81 12.10 -9.82
C ARG A 89 -13.30 11.81 -9.85
N LEU A 90 -12.89 10.60 -9.49
CA LEU A 90 -11.48 10.18 -9.53
C LEU A 90 -10.94 10.16 -10.95
N GLY A 91 -11.76 9.82 -11.96
CA GLY A 91 -11.39 9.89 -13.37
C GLY A 91 -11.07 11.32 -13.83
N LEU A 92 -11.86 12.31 -13.40
CA LEU A 92 -11.60 13.73 -13.68
C LEU A 92 -10.29 14.20 -13.03
N ILE A 93 -10.10 13.89 -11.74
CA ILE A 93 -8.85 14.22 -11.01
C ILE A 93 -7.64 13.57 -11.69
N ALA A 94 -7.76 12.31 -12.15
CA ALA A 94 -6.68 11.63 -12.84
C ALA A 94 -6.29 12.31 -14.16
N ALA A 95 -7.28 12.88 -14.88
CA ALA A 95 -7.04 13.63 -16.10
C ALA A 95 -6.24 14.91 -15.82
N GLU A 96 -6.62 15.67 -14.78
CA GLU A 96 -5.87 16.84 -14.30
C GLU A 96 -4.46 16.46 -13.86
N TYR A 97 -4.33 15.43 -13.02
CA TYR A 97 -3.06 14.91 -12.51
C TYR A 97 -2.08 14.58 -13.65
N ARG A 98 -2.58 13.89 -14.69
CA ARG A 98 -1.80 13.56 -15.90
C ARG A 98 -1.43 14.81 -16.70
N ALA A 99 -2.36 15.75 -16.88
CA ALA A 99 -2.10 17.00 -17.60
C ALA A 99 -1.00 17.83 -16.92
N HIS A 100 -0.96 17.81 -15.59
CA HIS A 100 0.06 18.46 -14.77
C HIS A 100 1.37 17.67 -14.64
N ARG A 101 1.51 16.55 -15.37
CA ARG A 101 2.71 15.69 -15.42
C ARG A 101 3.22 15.28 -14.03
N LEU A 102 2.30 15.05 -13.10
CA LEU A 102 2.65 14.57 -11.77
C LEU A 102 3.18 13.12 -11.83
N PRO A 103 4.04 12.70 -10.89
CA PRO A 103 4.63 11.36 -10.86
C PRO A 103 3.57 10.26 -10.88
N ARG A 104 3.77 9.21 -11.65
CA ARG A 104 2.84 8.07 -11.70
C ARG A 104 3.58 6.77 -11.45
N VAL A 105 2.85 5.77 -10.96
CA VAL A 105 3.41 4.45 -10.63
C VAL A 105 2.97 3.38 -11.62
N HIS A 106 3.66 2.23 -11.59
CA HIS A 106 3.30 1.09 -12.42
C HIS A 106 1.87 0.59 -12.11
N PRO A 107 1.05 0.21 -13.11
CA PRO A 107 -0.32 -0.27 -12.88
C PRO A 107 -0.44 -1.48 -11.96
N ILE A 108 0.52 -2.41 -11.99
CA ILE A 108 0.49 -3.59 -11.12
C ILE A 108 0.71 -3.19 -9.65
N LEU A 109 1.70 -2.33 -9.36
CA LEU A 109 1.86 -1.74 -8.04
C LEU A 109 0.58 -1.03 -7.59
N GLY A 110 -0.05 -0.25 -8.48
CA GLY A 110 -1.30 0.43 -8.17
C GLY A 110 -2.43 -0.52 -7.75
N LYS A 111 -2.58 -1.65 -8.46
CA LYS A 111 -3.55 -2.68 -8.08
C LYS A 111 -3.21 -3.34 -6.74
N ILE A 112 -1.93 -3.69 -6.51
CA ILE A 112 -1.44 -4.27 -5.26
C ILE A 112 -1.72 -3.33 -4.07
N CYS A 113 -1.39 -2.05 -4.19
CA CYS A 113 -1.62 -1.07 -3.13
C CYS A 113 -3.12 -0.82 -2.87
N ARG A 114 -3.96 -0.71 -3.91
CA ARG A 114 -5.42 -0.59 -3.73
C ARG A 114 -6.01 -1.80 -2.99
N GLU A 115 -5.59 -3.00 -3.37
CA GLU A 115 -6.03 -4.23 -2.69
C GLU A 115 -5.51 -4.30 -1.25
N ALA A 116 -4.24 -3.94 -1.02
CA ALA A 116 -3.65 -3.85 0.31
C ALA A 116 -4.43 -2.88 1.21
N ASP A 117 -4.86 -1.76 0.65
CA ASP A 117 -5.60 -0.76 1.38
C ASP A 117 -7.02 -1.23 1.70
N ARG A 118 -7.74 -1.83 0.74
CA ARG A 118 -9.05 -2.44 1.00
C ARG A 118 -8.98 -3.47 2.14
N ARG A 119 -7.91 -4.27 2.20
CA ARG A 119 -7.66 -5.26 3.26
C ARG A 119 -7.05 -4.69 4.55
N ALA A 120 -6.88 -3.37 4.65
CA ALA A 120 -6.24 -2.69 5.79
C ALA A 120 -4.81 -3.17 6.11
N LEU A 121 -4.09 -3.67 5.09
CA LEU A 121 -2.70 -4.10 5.19
C LEU A 121 -1.71 -2.96 4.94
N LEU A 122 -2.06 -1.98 4.12
CA LEU A 122 -1.16 -0.88 3.76
C LEU A 122 -1.01 0.13 4.91
N GLY A 123 0.22 0.32 5.39
CA GLY A 123 0.56 1.10 6.58
C GLY A 123 0.47 0.31 7.90
N THR A 124 -0.23 -0.82 7.92
CA THR A 124 -0.38 -1.69 9.11
C THR A 124 0.55 -2.90 9.08
N SER A 125 0.71 -3.49 7.89
CA SER A 125 1.54 -4.67 7.65
C SER A 125 2.54 -4.48 6.52
N LEU A 126 2.30 -3.53 5.63
CA LEU A 126 3.13 -3.28 4.45
C LEU A 126 3.43 -1.78 4.32
N LEU A 127 4.69 -1.46 4.06
CA LEU A 127 5.13 -0.15 3.57
C LEU A 127 5.69 -0.33 2.15
N VAL A 128 5.38 0.60 1.25
CA VAL A 128 6.02 0.70 -0.06
C VAL A 128 7.41 1.29 0.14
N VAL A 129 8.44 0.61 -0.35
CA VAL A 129 9.84 1.04 -0.21
C VAL A 129 10.53 1.12 -1.57
N GLY A 130 11.82 1.43 -1.56
CA GLY A 130 12.60 1.52 -2.79
C GLY A 130 12.23 2.73 -3.66
N THR A 131 12.31 2.57 -4.98
CA THR A 131 12.06 3.69 -5.93
C THR A 131 10.60 4.13 -5.91
N ASN A 132 9.68 3.20 -5.66
CA ASN A 132 8.25 3.47 -5.68
C ASN A 132 7.77 4.38 -4.53
N ALA A 133 8.63 4.62 -3.52
CA ALA A 133 8.36 5.58 -2.46
C ALA A 133 8.64 7.04 -2.86
N MET A 134 9.50 7.27 -3.87
CA MET A 134 9.95 8.62 -4.25
C MET A 134 8.81 9.60 -4.60
N PRO A 135 7.72 9.20 -5.28
CA PRO A 135 6.57 10.08 -5.53
C PRO A 135 5.98 10.71 -4.26
N VAL A 136 5.92 9.96 -3.16
CA VAL A 136 5.38 10.44 -1.88
C VAL A 136 6.28 11.51 -1.28
N TYR A 137 7.59 11.31 -1.36
CA TYR A 137 8.56 12.29 -0.89
C TYR A 137 8.63 13.55 -1.75
N GLU A 138 8.43 13.44 -3.07
CA GLU A 138 8.28 14.61 -3.95
C GLU A 138 7.10 15.49 -3.51
N PHE A 139 6.00 14.85 -3.10
CA PHE A 139 4.80 15.56 -2.65
C PHE A 139 4.97 16.17 -1.27
N GLU A 140 5.57 15.43 -0.34
CA GLU A 140 5.91 15.97 0.99
C GLU A 140 6.85 17.17 0.89
N ALA A 141 7.86 17.12 0.01
CA ALA A 141 8.80 18.21 -0.22
C ALA A 141 8.19 19.37 -1.01
N GLN A 142 7.00 19.16 -1.60
CA GLN A 142 6.43 19.99 -2.65
C GLN A 142 7.44 20.30 -3.76
N ASP A 143 8.28 19.32 -4.11
CA ASP A 143 9.37 19.46 -5.06
C ASP A 143 9.53 18.22 -5.95
N ARG A 144 9.86 18.44 -7.23
CA ARG A 144 10.09 17.37 -8.19
C ARG A 144 11.56 16.97 -8.21
N PHE A 145 11.86 15.69 -7.97
CA PHE A 145 13.23 15.18 -7.92
C PHE A 145 13.80 14.86 -9.30
N ALA A 146 12.98 14.80 -10.36
CA ALA A 146 13.41 14.54 -11.75
C ALA A 146 14.23 13.25 -11.97
N ILE A 147 14.30 12.36 -10.97
CA ILE A 147 15.12 11.15 -10.97
C ILE A 147 14.23 9.92 -11.09
N GLY A 148 14.58 9.02 -12.02
CA GLY A 148 13.89 7.75 -12.16
C GLY A 148 12.46 7.89 -12.69
N LEU A 149 12.23 8.81 -13.63
CA LEU A 149 10.95 9.01 -14.34
C LEU A 149 10.46 7.77 -15.11
N GLU A 150 11.25 6.70 -15.15
CA GLU A 150 10.90 5.43 -15.75
C GLU A 150 10.19 4.55 -14.72
N THR A 151 9.00 4.07 -15.08
CA THR A 151 8.28 3.05 -14.30
C THR A 151 9.17 1.84 -14.11
N THR A 152 9.37 1.43 -12.86
CA THR A 152 10.11 0.21 -12.56
C THR A 152 9.22 -1.01 -12.82
N GLU A 153 9.80 -2.04 -13.44
CA GLU A 153 9.15 -3.35 -13.63
C GLU A 153 9.23 -4.25 -12.37
N ASP A 154 9.70 -3.68 -11.26
CA ASP A 154 9.71 -4.26 -9.93
C ASP A 154 9.02 -3.35 -8.90
N CYS A 155 8.54 -3.93 -7.80
CA CYS A 155 8.21 -3.18 -6.60
C CYS A 155 8.64 -3.90 -5.32
N ASP A 156 8.97 -3.09 -4.31
CA ASP A 156 9.47 -3.55 -3.03
C ASP A 156 8.49 -3.15 -1.93
N PHE A 157 8.18 -4.08 -1.04
CA PHE A 157 7.44 -3.82 0.19
C PHE A 157 8.27 -4.20 1.42
N ALA A 158 8.24 -3.39 2.46
CA ALA A 158 8.72 -3.78 3.78
C ALA A 158 7.55 -4.30 4.62
N TRP A 159 7.72 -5.46 5.25
CA TRP A 159 6.81 -5.93 6.28
C TRP A 159 6.98 -5.07 7.55
N CYS A 160 5.90 -4.52 8.09
CA CYS A 160 5.95 -3.61 9.25
C CYS A 160 5.05 -4.01 10.43
N ARG A 161 4.33 -5.15 10.35
CA ARG A 161 3.39 -5.56 11.40
C ARG A 161 4.10 -6.13 12.63
N GLN A 162 3.80 -5.58 13.81
CA GLN A 162 4.22 -6.12 15.11
C GLN A 162 3.18 -7.05 15.76
N ALA A 163 3.62 -7.87 16.72
CA ALA A 163 2.88 -8.94 17.40
C ALA A 163 1.51 -8.55 17.96
N GLN A 164 1.37 -7.32 18.49
CA GLN A 164 0.19 -6.89 19.23
C GLN A 164 -1.06 -6.73 18.35
N MET A 165 -0.88 -6.78 17.03
CA MET A 165 -1.95 -6.62 16.05
C MET A 165 -2.39 -7.96 15.46
N THR A 166 -2.51 -9.06 16.20
CA THR A 166 -2.85 -10.37 15.62
C THR A 166 -4.18 -10.36 14.86
N VAL A 167 -4.17 -10.88 13.61
CA VAL A 167 -5.41 -11.42 13.00
C VAL A 167 -5.68 -12.74 13.70
N ALA A 168 -6.86 -12.89 14.31
CA ALA A 168 -7.30 -14.18 14.80
C ALA A 168 -7.39 -15.18 13.64
N GLY A 169 -6.55 -16.23 13.64
CA GLY A 169 -6.64 -17.35 12.71
C GLY A 169 -5.29 -17.85 12.21
N GLY A 170 -4.90 -19.07 12.59
CA GLY A 170 -3.75 -19.76 12.02
C GLY A 170 -3.96 -20.11 10.54
N GLY A 171 -2.94 -19.86 9.70
CA GLY A 171 -2.96 -20.18 8.26
C GLY A 171 -3.10 -18.98 7.31
N ALA A 172 -3.15 -17.74 7.83
CA ALA A 172 -3.25 -16.55 6.98
C ALA A 172 -2.00 -16.36 6.08
N THR A 173 -2.22 -16.08 4.80
CA THR A 173 -1.17 -15.69 3.82
C THR A 173 -1.46 -14.26 3.35
N PRO A 174 -1.40 -13.26 4.25
CA PRO A 174 -1.93 -11.92 3.99
C PRO A 174 -1.30 -11.27 2.75
N PHE A 175 -0.02 -11.52 2.48
CA PHE A 175 0.65 -10.93 1.31
C PHE A 175 0.42 -11.76 0.04
N TYR A 176 0.65 -13.07 0.07
CA TYR A 176 0.48 -13.90 -1.13
C TYR A 176 -0.97 -13.99 -1.60
N SER A 177 -1.94 -14.11 -0.69
CA SER A 177 -3.37 -14.10 -1.05
C SER A 177 -3.81 -12.76 -1.65
N LEU A 178 -3.13 -11.67 -1.28
CA LEU A 178 -3.33 -10.35 -1.88
C LEU A 178 -2.76 -10.30 -3.29
N LEU A 179 -1.54 -10.81 -3.51
CA LEU A 179 -0.98 -10.88 -4.85
C LEU A 179 -1.87 -11.73 -5.76
N LYS A 180 -2.34 -12.88 -5.28
CA LYS A 180 -3.23 -13.78 -6.01
C LYS A 180 -4.59 -13.19 -6.37
N SER A 181 -5.16 -12.31 -5.55
CA SER A 181 -6.41 -11.64 -5.91
C SER A 181 -6.22 -10.55 -6.94
N VAL A 182 -5.04 -9.91 -6.97
CA VAL A 182 -4.69 -8.91 -7.99
C VAL A 182 -4.40 -9.59 -9.32
N ASP A 183 -3.63 -10.68 -9.30
CA ASP A 183 -3.26 -11.49 -10.46
C ASP A 183 -3.00 -12.94 -10.00
N SER A 184 -3.85 -13.85 -10.45
CA SER A 184 -3.80 -15.26 -10.05
C SER A 184 -2.53 -15.97 -10.55
N THR A 185 -1.78 -15.38 -11.47
CA THR A 185 -0.54 -15.95 -12.02
C THR A 185 0.69 -15.70 -11.16
N PHE A 186 0.62 -14.87 -10.11
CA PHE A 186 1.74 -14.68 -9.19
C PHE A 186 2.19 -16.00 -8.55
N THR A 187 3.46 -16.33 -8.66
CA THR A 187 4.08 -17.49 -7.98
C THR A 187 5.29 -17.04 -7.17
N PRO A 188 5.57 -17.66 -6.01
CA PRO A 188 6.82 -17.42 -5.30
C PRO A 188 8.00 -17.82 -6.17
N ASN A 189 9.08 -17.05 -6.10
CA ASN A 189 10.33 -17.39 -6.75
C ASN A 189 11.13 -18.35 -5.84
N TYR A 190 11.39 -19.57 -6.31
CA TYR A 190 12.14 -20.57 -5.52
C TYR A 190 13.64 -20.26 -5.40
N GLU A 191 14.22 -19.53 -6.35
CA GLU A 191 15.63 -19.11 -6.31
C GLU A 191 15.83 -17.87 -5.43
N LYS A 192 14.82 -17.00 -5.40
CA LYS A 192 14.78 -15.78 -4.57
C LYS A 192 13.55 -15.84 -3.67
N PRO A 193 13.63 -16.52 -2.52
CA PRO A 193 12.45 -16.84 -1.70
C PRO A 193 11.70 -15.60 -1.19
N PHE A 194 12.34 -14.44 -1.16
CA PHE A 194 11.76 -13.15 -0.79
C PHE A 194 10.92 -12.49 -1.90
N GLN A 195 10.83 -13.11 -3.08
CA GLN A 195 10.21 -12.54 -4.27
C GLN A 195 9.01 -13.38 -4.73
N ALA A 196 8.02 -12.72 -5.33
CA ALA A 196 7.03 -13.33 -6.21
C ALA A 196 7.05 -12.70 -7.61
N ARG A 197 6.66 -13.46 -8.61
CA ARG A 197 6.60 -13.01 -10.02
C ARG A 197 5.33 -13.49 -10.70
N ASN A 198 4.70 -12.66 -11.52
CA ASN A 198 3.53 -13.06 -12.31
C ASN A 198 3.91 -13.55 -13.73
N ALA A 199 2.92 -13.96 -14.52
CA ALA A 199 3.14 -14.42 -15.90
C ALA A 199 3.71 -13.32 -16.83
N GLY A 200 3.51 -12.05 -16.48
CA GLY A 200 4.08 -10.90 -17.19
C GLY A 200 5.48 -10.51 -16.73
N ALA A 201 6.15 -11.37 -15.95
CA ALA A 201 7.48 -11.14 -15.39
C ALA A 201 7.60 -9.94 -14.42
N TYR A 202 6.48 -9.36 -13.96
CA TYR A 202 6.50 -8.30 -12.95
C TYR A 202 6.93 -8.85 -11.60
N GLU A 203 7.96 -8.25 -11.02
CA GLU A 203 8.61 -8.75 -9.81
C GLU A 203 8.14 -7.97 -8.56
N VAL A 204 7.78 -8.70 -7.51
CA VAL A 204 7.42 -8.14 -6.21
C VAL A 204 8.35 -8.71 -5.15
N GLU A 205 9.10 -7.85 -4.47
CA GLU A 205 9.97 -8.24 -3.36
C GLU A 205 9.33 -7.87 -2.01
N LEU A 206 9.42 -8.77 -1.05
CA LEU A 206 9.07 -8.53 0.34
C LEU A 206 10.35 -8.48 1.17
N LEU A 207 10.51 -7.41 1.95
CA LEU A 207 11.66 -7.18 2.82
C LEU A 207 11.23 -7.32 4.28
N LEU A 208 12.13 -7.84 5.11
CA LEU A 208 11.85 -8.15 6.51
C LEU A 208 12.99 -7.66 7.41
N ALA A 209 12.63 -6.96 8.47
CA ALA A 209 13.55 -6.62 9.55
C ALA A 209 13.69 -7.79 10.55
N PRO A 210 14.89 -8.07 11.10
CA PRO A 210 15.11 -9.09 12.12
C PRO A 210 14.11 -9.07 13.28
N SER A 211 13.76 -7.89 13.80
CA SER A 211 12.82 -7.67 14.89
C SER A 211 11.41 -8.21 14.61
N LEU A 212 11.03 -8.32 13.34
CA LEU A 212 9.72 -8.80 12.91
C LEU A 212 9.69 -10.28 12.54
N LYS A 213 10.85 -10.96 12.49
CA LYS A 213 10.94 -12.37 12.08
C LYS A 213 10.03 -13.30 12.87
N ALA A 214 9.97 -13.12 14.19
CA ALA A 214 9.13 -13.94 15.08
C ALA A 214 7.63 -13.75 14.84
N HIS A 215 7.24 -12.62 14.23
CA HIS A 215 5.84 -12.23 14.00
C HIS A 215 5.44 -12.37 12.53
N PHE A 216 6.36 -12.81 11.66
CA PHE A 216 6.08 -13.04 10.26
C PHE A 216 5.24 -14.31 10.09
N PRO A 217 4.15 -14.30 9.30
CA PRO A 217 3.27 -15.47 9.19
C PRO A 217 3.99 -16.70 8.65
N ALA A 218 4.08 -17.76 9.47
CA ALA A 218 4.73 -19.01 9.08
C ALA A 218 4.07 -19.70 7.87
N SER A 219 2.82 -19.38 7.55
CA SER A 219 2.11 -19.87 6.36
C SER A 219 2.46 -19.13 5.06
N GLU A 220 3.10 -17.95 5.11
CA GLU A 220 3.32 -17.08 3.94
C GLU A 220 4.30 -17.71 2.91
N PRO A 221 3.88 -18.06 1.69
CA PRO A 221 4.76 -18.74 0.74
C PRO A 221 6.01 -17.94 0.34
N ILE A 222 5.93 -16.61 0.41
CA ILE A 222 7.06 -15.71 0.19
C ILE A 222 7.86 -15.63 1.51
N ARG A 223 9.13 -16.04 1.45
CA ARG A 223 10.04 -16.19 2.60
C ARG A 223 11.16 -15.14 2.54
N PRO A 224 10.92 -13.92 3.03
CA PRO A 224 11.95 -12.91 3.12
C PRO A 224 13.06 -13.33 4.07
N ILE A 225 14.31 -13.10 3.67
CA ILE A 225 15.47 -13.24 4.56
C ILE A 225 15.55 -11.95 5.39
N PRO A 226 15.62 -12.04 6.73
CA PRO A 226 15.76 -10.85 7.56
C PRO A 226 17.05 -10.10 7.25
N LEU A 227 16.94 -8.80 7.01
CA LEU A 227 18.05 -7.91 6.65
C LEU A 227 18.17 -6.80 7.70
N PRO A 228 19.31 -6.65 8.41
CA PRO A 228 19.47 -5.65 9.47
C PRO A 228 19.14 -4.22 9.03
N GLU A 229 19.48 -3.85 7.79
CA GLU A 229 19.19 -2.52 7.24
C GLU A 229 17.69 -2.20 7.12
N GLN A 230 16.82 -3.21 7.20
CA GLN A 230 15.36 -2.99 7.17
C GLN A 230 14.81 -2.51 8.50
N GLU A 231 15.56 -2.62 9.62
CA GLU A 231 15.15 -2.03 10.91
C GLU A 231 14.97 -0.51 10.79
N TRP A 232 15.83 0.14 10.00
CA TRP A 232 15.82 1.60 9.85
C TRP A 232 14.53 2.10 9.19
N LEU A 233 13.98 1.34 8.25
CA LEU A 233 12.76 1.72 7.52
C LEU A 233 11.48 1.57 8.36
N LEU A 234 11.56 0.97 9.55
CA LEU A 234 10.44 0.85 10.50
C LEU A 234 10.39 2.02 11.50
N ARG A 235 11.39 2.91 11.48
CA ARG A 235 11.54 3.99 12.46
C ARG A 235 10.92 5.29 11.97
N GLY A 236 10.74 6.22 12.91
CA GLY A 236 10.20 7.54 12.65
C GLY A 236 8.73 7.50 12.23
N ARG A 237 8.33 8.50 11.44
CA ARG A 237 6.94 8.67 10.99
C ARG A 237 6.80 8.25 9.53
N SER A 238 5.96 7.25 9.27
CA SER A 238 5.56 6.91 7.90
C SER A 238 4.74 8.04 7.26
N LEU A 239 4.91 8.21 5.96
CA LEU A 239 4.17 9.19 5.16
C LEU A 239 3.18 8.48 4.25
N ALA A 240 2.10 9.18 3.90
CA ALA A 240 1.12 8.66 2.96
C ALA A 240 0.61 9.76 2.03
N HIS A 241 0.63 9.48 0.72
CA HIS A 241 0.07 10.35 -0.31
C HIS A 241 -0.67 9.53 -1.36
N VAL A 242 -1.66 10.15 -2.02
CA VAL A 242 -2.37 9.55 -3.16
C VAL A 242 -1.70 10.00 -4.45
N VAL A 243 -1.25 9.03 -5.23
CA VAL A 243 -0.75 9.18 -6.60
C VAL A 243 -1.73 8.53 -7.58
N PHE A 244 -1.39 8.52 -8.87
CA PHE A 244 -2.10 7.73 -9.87
C PHE A 244 -1.14 6.75 -10.56
N ASP A 245 -1.68 5.59 -10.94
CA ASP A 245 -0.95 4.67 -11.81
C ASP A 245 -1.03 5.09 -13.28
N MET A 246 -0.25 4.44 -14.14
CA MET A 246 -0.24 4.74 -15.58
C MET A 246 -1.57 4.46 -16.29
N ASN A 247 -2.49 3.72 -15.65
CA ASN A 247 -3.86 3.49 -16.13
C ASN A 247 -4.86 4.50 -15.52
N ASN A 248 -4.36 5.59 -14.94
CA ASN A 248 -5.15 6.66 -14.33
C ASN A 248 -6.06 6.18 -13.19
N GLN A 249 -5.68 5.10 -12.51
CA GLN A 249 -6.37 4.69 -11.28
C GLN A 249 -5.64 5.27 -10.06
N PRO A 250 -6.35 5.75 -9.04
CA PRO A 250 -5.71 6.33 -7.87
C PRO A 250 -5.04 5.24 -7.03
N VAL A 251 -3.99 5.61 -6.33
CA VAL A 251 -3.17 4.70 -5.51
C VAL A 251 -2.71 5.47 -4.28
N ARG A 252 -3.11 5.03 -3.09
CA ARG A 252 -2.44 5.47 -1.86
C ARG A 252 -1.15 4.69 -1.71
N LEU A 253 -0.06 5.39 -1.45
CA LEU A 253 1.23 4.81 -1.08
C LEU A 253 1.48 5.18 0.38
N VAL A 254 1.91 4.22 1.19
CA VAL A 254 2.40 4.45 2.55
C VAL A 254 3.86 4.04 2.58
N VAL A 255 4.74 4.96 2.95
CA VAL A 255 6.19 4.82 2.81
C VAL A 255 6.89 5.12 4.14
N PRO A 256 8.15 4.67 4.33
CA PRO A 256 8.93 5.00 5.51
C PRO A 256 9.12 6.49 5.76
N ASP A 257 9.60 6.84 6.94
CA ASP A 257 10.09 8.20 7.23
C ASP A 257 11.20 8.58 6.22
N PRO A 258 11.12 9.77 5.60
CA PRO A 258 12.03 10.16 4.54
C PRO A 258 13.47 10.31 5.04
N ARG A 259 13.71 10.66 6.31
CA ARG A 259 15.07 10.77 6.87
C ARG A 259 15.74 9.41 6.90
N TRP A 260 15.04 8.40 7.43
CA TRP A 260 15.52 7.03 7.47
C TRP A 260 15.69 6.43 6.06
N MET A 261 14.78 6.73 5.12
CA MET A 261 14.92 6.30 3.74
C MET A 261 16.12 6.94 3.04
N ALA A 262 16.38 8.24 3.25
CA ALA A 262 17.52 8.94 2.65
C ALA A 262 18.85 8.32 3.09
N LEU A 263 19.02 8.13 4.40
CA LEU A 263 20.23 7.50 4.97
C LEU A 263 20.38 6.06 4.48
N HIS A 264 19.30 5.28 4.46
CA HIS A 264 19.29 3.91 3.96
C HIS A 264 19.69 3.83 2.46
N LYS A 265 19.20 4.76 1.63
CA LYS A 265 19.56 4.83 0.21
C LYS A 265 21.05 5.16 -0.01
N LEU A 266 21.57 6.11 0.77
CA LEU A 266 23.00 6.46 0.73
C LEU A 266 23.87 5.28 1.15
N TRP A 267 23.53 4.61 2.26
CA TRP A 267 24.23 3.41 2.71
C TRP A 267 24.17 2.27 1.68
N LEU A 268 22.98 2.00 1.11
CA LEU A 268 22.82 0.97 0.08
C LEU A 268 23.70 1.23 -1.15
N SER A 269 23.91 2.49 -1.52
CA SER A 269 24.73 2.86 -2.67
C SER A 269 26.20 2.47 -2.50
N GLU A 270 26.68 2.37 -1.26
CA GLU A 270 28.05 2.01 -0.93
C GLU A 270 28.21 0.53 -0.55
N LYS A 271 27.12 -0.17 -0.18
CA LYS A 271 27.14 -1.59 0.20
C LYS A 271 27.85 -2.45 -0.85
N PRO A 272 28.90 -3.23 -0.50
CA PRO A 272 29.68 -4.00 -1.47
C PRO A 272 28.85 -4.95 -2.33
N GLU A 273 27.89 -5.65 -1.73
CA GLU A 273 27.04 -6.65 -2.39
C GLU A 273 25.90 -6.04 -3.23
N ARG A 274 25.71 -4.71 -3.17
CA ARG A 274 24.66 -4.05 -3.95
C ARG A 274 24.97 -4.16 -5.44
N ASN A 275 23.94 -4.50 -6.23
CA ASN A 275 24.03 -4.51 -7.69
C ASN A 275 24.64 -3.19 -8.20
N ARG A 276 25.75 -3.29 -8.95
CA ARG A 276 26.49 -2.14 -9.49
C ARG A 276 25.61 -1.17 -10.27
N ASN A 277 24.60 -1.68 -10.98
CA ASN A 277 23.67 -0.85 -11.76
C ASN A 277 22.67 -0.09 -10.88
N LYS A 278 22.37 -0.58 -9.66
CA LYS A 278 21.48 0.10 -8.71
C LYS A 278 22.21 1.16 -7.87
N LYS A 279 23.54 1.03 -7.67
CA LYS A 279 24.33 1.94 -6.81
C LYS A 279 24.21 3.44 -7.16
N PRO A 280 24.43 3.90 -8.41
CA PRO A 280 24.33 5.33 -8.72
C PRO A 280 22.92 5.87 -8.49
N LYS A 281 21.90 5.09 -8.85
CA LYS A 281 20.49 5.45 -8.65
C LYS A 281 20.14 5.57 -7.17
N ASP A 282 20.58 4.63 -6.34
CA ASP A 282 20.34 4.68 -4.89
C ASP A 282 21.02 5.91 -4.26
N GLY A 283 22.28 6.18 -4.63
CA GLY A 283 23.02 7.34 -4.10
C GLY A 283 22.40 8.68 -4.52
N GLU A 284 21.96 8.81 -5.77
CA GLU A 284 21.29 10.02 -6.25
C GLU A 284 19.93 10.23 -5.56
N GLN A 285 19.10 9.19 -5.44
CA GLN A 285 17.84 9.26 -4.70
C GLN A 285 18.05 9.65 -3.24
N GLY A 286 19.07 9.08 -2.57
CA GLY A 286 19.41 9.40 -1.19
C GLY A 286 19.82 10.85 -0.99
N ARG A 287 20.76 11.37 -1.81
CA ARG A 287 21.20 12.77 -1.72
C ARG A 287 20.06 13.76 -1.95
N ARG A 288 19.18 13.44 -2.90
CA ARG A 288 18.07 14.32 -3.28
C ARG A 288 16.99 14.38 -2.23
N LEU A 289 16.69 13.22 -1.64
CA LEU A 289 15.77 13.17 -0.51
C LEU A 289 16.34 13.92 0.70
N LEU A 290 17.62 13.75 1.00
CA LEU A 290 18.30 14.47 2.09
C LEU A 290 18.24 15.99 1.89
N LEU A 291 18.59 16.48 0.69
CA LEU A 291 18.47 17.91 0.35
C LEU A 291 17.02 18.41 0.48
N ALA A 292 16.05 17.65 -0.04
CA ALA A 292 14.64 18.01 0.03
C ALA A 292 14.11 18.11 1.47
N ILE A 293 14.57 17.23 2.37
CA ILE A 293 14.22 17.29 3.79
C ILE A 293 14.73 18.60 4.39
N GLN A 294 16.01 18.93 4.19
CA GLN A 294 16.63 20.13 4.76
C GLN A 294 15.97 21.43 4.25
N GLU A 295 15.64 21.48 2.96
CA GLU A 295 15.10 22.70 2.33
C GLU A 295 13.59 22.86 2.51
N SER A 296 12.85 21.75 2.62
CA SER A 296 11.40 21.76 2.36
C SER A 296 10.56 20.97 3.36
N MET A 297 11.15 20.21 4.28
CA MET A 297 10.43 19.45 5.31
C MET A 297 10.87 19.86 6.72
N PRO A 298 10.64 21.11 7.15
CA PRO A 298 11.09 21.61 8.46
C PRO A 298 10.46 20.87 9.65
N HIS A 299 9.37 20.13 9.41
CA HIS A 299 8.71 19.29 10.41
C HIS A 299 9.39 17.91 10.59
N LEU A 300 10.44 17.62 9.82
CA LEU A 300 11.28 16.41 9.92
C LEU A 300 12.76 16.82 10.02
N PRO A 301 13.17 17.51 11.10
CA PRO A 301 14.55 17.96 11.26
C PRO A 301 15.52 16.79 11.51
N PHE A 302 16.78 17.03 11.19
CA PHE A 302 17.93 16.25 11.67
C PHE A 302 18.49 16.90 12.94
N ASP A 303 17.66 16.99 13.98
CA ASP A 303 18.03 17.57 15.27
C ASP A 303 18.78 16.57 16.16
N ASP A 304 19.27 17.04 17.32
CA ASP A 304 20.02 16.21 18.26
C ASP A 304 19.22 14.99 18.77
N GLU A 305 17.89 15.06 18.76
CA GLU A 305 17.05 13.91 19.09
C GLU A 305 17.15 12.84 17.99
N PHE A 306 16.92 13.21 16.73
CA PHE A 306 17.05 12.29 15.61
C PHE A 306 18.48 11.73 15.50
N VAL A 307 19.51 12.58 15.59
CA VAL A 307 20.91 12.17 15.44
C VAL A 307 21.33 11.14 16.50
N ARG A 308 20.82 11.26 17.74
CA ARG A 308 21.07 10.28 18.80
C ARG A 308 20.44 8.91 18.54
N GLU A 309 19.37 8.85 17.75
CA GLU A 309 18.75 7.59 17.36
C GLU A 309 19.48 6.90 16.20
N VAL A 310 20.24 7.64 15.40
CA VAL A 310 20.90 7.14 14.18
C VAL A 310 22.02 6.14 14.53
N PRO A 311 21.96 4.88 14.05
CA PRO A 311 23.03 3.91 14.25
C PRO A 311 24.36 4.34 13.63
N ASP A 312 25.47 3.86 14.18
CA ASP A 312 26.83 4.21 13.76
C ASP A 312 27.06 4.03 12.24
N GLU A 313 26.46 3.00 11.64
CA GLU A 313 26.58 2.71 10.21
C GLU A 313 25.99 3.80 9.32
N LEU A 314 25.06 4.61 9.86
CA LEU A 314 24.38 5.68 9.15
C LEU A 314 24.90 7.08 9.47
N GLN A 315 25.65 7.24 10.57
CA GLN A 315 26.15 8.55 11.05
C GLN A 315 26.88 9.34 9.97
N ARG A 316 27.70 8.66 9.15
CA ARG A 316 28.48 9.30 8.07
C ARG A 316 27.65 9.85 6.90
N TYR A 317 26.35 9.57 6.86
CA TYR A 317 25.44 10.06 5.82
C TYR A 317 24.51 11.16 6.31
N LEU A 318 24.63 11.56 7.58
CA LEU A 318 23.95 12.74 8.10
C LEU A 318 24.41 14.01 7.36
N PRO A 319 23.52 15.00 7.20
CA PRO A 319 23.81 16.25 6.50
C PRO A 319 24.88 17.11 7.15
#